data_AF-A0A0S8FN78-F1
#
_entry.id   AF-A0A0S8FN78-F1
#
_cell.length_a   1.000
_cell.length_b   1.000
_cell.length_c   1.000
_cell.angle_alpha   90.00
_cell.angle_beta   90.00
_cell.angle_gamma   90.00
#
_symmetry.space_group_name_H-M   'P 1'
#
loop_
_entity.id
_entity.type
_entity.pdbx_description
1 polymer ?
#
loop_
_entity_poly.entity_id
_entity_poly.type
_entity_poly.pdbx_seq_one_letter_code
_entity_poly.pdbx_strand_id
1 'polypeptide(L)'
;VEVPNYIGLTAFSLASTIPFSESYGFILKVRRRDIDMVSYVTAHEVAHQWWNHQVIPADVQGATLISETLSQYSALMVMEKMSGAAEVRHFLEFELDQYLDGRSREQVAEMPLLLVENQPYIHYNRGALIMYALKDYVGEEAINRALRRFLEATAFQGPPYANSLQLLDYLREEVPAEMQYLIEDMFETITLFDGRVTEARYRRLDDGTYRVTLRGTARKLRADGQGMETEIPIADWIDVGVFGEEGVLFLEKLRITKPDVCFEVLVDGLPMEAGIDPYNMLIDRVANDNRMSVSEMPDSGEAQRSRSEPDLNRRISPC
;
A
#
# COMPACT_ATOMS: atom_id res chain seq x y z
N VAL A 1 -26.12 4.12 -16.83
CA VAL A 1 -26.96 5.14 -17.51
C VAL A 1 -26.09 6.36 -17.71
N GLU A 2 -25.98 6.87 -18.93
CA GLU A 2 -25.18 8.06 -19.19
C GLU A 2 -25.86 9.31 -18.61
N VAL A 3 -25.06 10.18 -18.00
CA VAL A 3 -25.49 11.47 -17.45
C VAL A 3 -24.63 12.59 -18.06
N PRO A 4 -25.23 13.67 -18.58
CA PRO A 4 -24.47 14.79 -19.14
C PRO A 4 -23.49 15.43 -18.14
N ASN A 5 -22.31 15.83 -18.63
CA ASN A 5 -21.23 16.38 -17.80
C ASN A 5 -21.64 17.60 -16.95
N TYR A 6 -22.56 18.45 -17.43
CA TYR A 6 -22.98 19.66 -16.71
C TYR A 6 -23.75 19.39 -15.40
N ILE A 7 -24.13 18.13 -15.14
CA ILE A 7 -24.76 17.72 -13.88
C ILE A 7 -23.74 17.65 -12.75
N GLY A 8 -22.44 17.54 -13.06
CA GLY A 8 -21.37 17.58 -12.05
C GLY A 8 -21.24 16.31 -11.20
N LEU A 9 -21.93 15.23 -11.59
CA LEU A 9 -21.75 13.88 -11.02
C LEU A 9 -20.60 13.18 -11.74
N THR A 10 -19.80 12.36 -11.05
CA THR A 10 -18.84 11.44 -11.71
C THR A 10 -19.51 10.10 -12.00
N ALA A 11 -19.85 9.36 -10.96
CA ALA A 11 -20.69 8.16 -10.98
C ALA A 11 -21.44 8.05 -9.64
N PHE A 12 -22.46 7.22 -9.58
CA PHE A 12 -23.17 6.94 -8.32
C PHE A 12 -23.84 5.59 -8.36
N SER A 13 -23.84 4.88 -7.23
CA SER A 13 -24.41 3.55 -7.12
C SER A 13 -25.86 3.58 -6.60
N LEU A 14 -26.84 3.41 -7.49
CA LEU A 14 -28.23 3.09 -7.11
C LEU A 14 -28.42 1.57 -7.10
N ALA A 15 -29.43 1.08 -6.36
CA ALA A 15 -29.67 -0.35 -6.14
C ALA A 15 -29.76 -1.22 -7.43
N SER A 16 -30.13 -0.65 -8.58
CA SER A 16 -30.21 -1.37 -9.85
C SER A 16 -29.62 -0.61 -11.03
N THR A 17 -29.01 0.55 -10.79
CA THR A 17 -28.63 1.49 -11.84
C THR A 17 -27.39 2.27 -11.42
N ILE A 18 -26.36 2.28 -12.26
CA ILE A 18 -25.19 3.14 -12.05
C ILE A 18 -25.27 4.28 -13.08
N PRO A 19 -25.75 5.48 -12.71
CA PRO A 19 -25.48 6.69 -13.47
C PRO A 19 -23.97 6.95 -13.56
N PHE A 20 -23.52 7.36 -14.74
CA PHE A 20 -22.11 7.62 -15.02
C PHE A 20 -22.01 8.82 -15.95
N SER A 21 -21.11 9.75 -15.64
CA SER A 21 -20.91 10.95 -16.45
C SER A 21 -20.37 10.60 -17.83
N GLU A 22 -20.89 11.28 -18.85
CA GLU A 22 -20.37 11.24 -20.22
C GLU A 22 -18.84 11.46 -20.23
N SER A 23 -18.38 12.53 -19.55
CA SER A 23 -16.97 12.97 -19.54
C SER A 23 -16.04 12.04 -18.77
N TYR A 24 -16.59 11.23 -17.85
CA TYR A 24 -15.81 10.38 -16.96
C TYR A 24 -15.81 8.91 -17.39
N GLY A 25 -16.81 8.46 -18.15
CA GLY A 25 -16.96 7.05 -18.54
C GLY A 25 -17.11 6.80 -20.04
N PHE A 26 -17.86 7.63 -20.77
CA PHE A 26 -18.30 7.29 -22.13
C PHE A 26 -17.40 7.85 -23.22
N ILE A 27 -16.91 9.09 -23.06
CA ILE A 27 -16.03 9.73 -24.06
C ILE A 27 -14.55 9.71 -23.64
N LEU A 28 -14.23 9.06 -22.53
CA LEU A 28 -12.88 8.99 -22.01
C LEU A 28 -12.03 8.05 -22.87
N LYS A 29 -10.89 8.56 -23.36
CA LYS A 29 -9.96 7.80 -24.20
C LYS A 29 -8.81 7.27 -23.35
N VAL A 30 -8.96 6.05 -22.83
CA VAL A 30 -7.89 5.33 -22.12
C VAL A 30 -6.85 4.85 -23.14
N ARG A 31 -5.61 5.30 -23.04
CA ARG A 31 -4.48 4.77 -23.83
C ARG A 31 -3.80 3.65 -23.04
N ARG A 32 -2.96 2.87 -23.71
CA ARG A 32 -2.27 1.70 -23.13
C ARG A 32 -1.44 1.96 -21.86
N ARG A 33 -1.07 3.22 -21.57
CA ARG A 33 -0.30 3.61 -20.38
C ARG A 33 -1.14 4.40 -19.37
N ASP A 34 -2.38 4.72 -19.71
CA ASP A 34 -3.27 5.42 -18.80
C ASP A 34 -3.96 4.35 -17.94
N ILE A 35 -4.16 4.64 -16.65
CA ILE A 35 -4.96 3.79 -15.76
C ILE A 35 -6.37 3.64 -16.33
N ASP A 36 -6.89 2.41 -16.39
CA ASP A 36 -8.28 2.15 -16.81
C ASP A 36 -9.29 2.56 -15.72
N MET A 37 -9.43 3.87 -15.57
CA MET A 37 -10.35 4.48 -14.61
C MET A 37 -11.81 4.14 -14.90
N VAL A 38 -12.18 3.83 -16.14
CA VAL A 38 -13.56 3.47 -16.49
C VAL A 38 -13.92 2.13 -15.86
N SER A 39 -13.07 1.12 -16.04
CA SER A 39 -13.25 -0.18 -15.40
C SER A 39 -13.16 -0.08 -13.88
N TYR A 40 -12.19 0.69 -13.36
CA TYR A 40 -12.00 0.87 -11.92
C TYR A 40 -13.23 1.48 -11.23
N VAL A 41 -13.70 2.63 -11.73
CA VAL A 41 -14.83 3.35 -11.14
C VAL A 41 -16.11 2.53 -11.29
N THR A 42 -16.29 1.84 -12.43
CA THR A 42 -17.43 0.91 -12.57
C THR A 42 -17.39 -0.19 -11.52
N ALA A 43 -16.22 -0.78 -11.25
CA ALA A 43 -16.07 -1.78 -10.20
C ALA A 43 -16.34 -1.20 -8.80
N HIS A 44 -15.91 0.03 -8.52
CA HIS A 44 -16.19 0.77 -7.28
C HIS A 44 -17.70 0.94 -7.07
N GLU A 45 -18.41 1.44 -8.09
CA GLU A 45 -19.86 1.63 -8.01
C GLU A 45 -20.62 0.30 -7.86
N VAL A 46 -20.13 -0.79 -8.47
CA VAL A 46 -20.70 -2.13 -8.26
C VAL A 46 -20.41 -2.63 -6.84
N ALA A 47 -19.23 -2.37 -6.28
CA ALA A 47 -18.86 -2.79 -4.94
C ALA A 47 -19.77 -2.17 -3.86
N HIS A 48 -20.27 -0.96 -4.09
CA HIS A 48 -21.26 -0.34 -3.21
C HIS A 48 -22.53 -1.17 -2.99
N GLN A 49 -22.85 -2.09 -3.91
CA GLN A 49 -23.97 -3.01 -3.74
C GLN A 49 -23.80 -3.93 -2.53
N TRP A 50 -22.57 -4.16 -2.07
CA TRP A 50 -22.28 -4.80 -0.79
C TRP A 50 -22.05 -3.75 0.29
N TRP A 51 -21.19 -2.77 0.01
CA TRP A 51 -20.73 -1.78 0.97
C TRP A 51 -21.54 -0.49 0.85
N ASN A 52 -22.43 -0.21 1.82
CA ASN A 52 -23.46 0.84 1.86
C ASN A 52 -24.90 0.38 1.51
N HIS A 53 -25.08 -0.59 0.60
CA HIS A 53 -26.44 -1.11 0.28
C HIS A 53 -26.82 -2.36 1.07
N GLN A 54 -25.92 -3.33 1.25
CA GLN A 54 -26.16 -4.50 2.10
C GLN A 54 -25.66 -4.25 3.52
N VAL A 55 -24.38 -3.89 3.64
CA VAL A 55 -23.79 -3.46 4.90
C VAL A 55 -23.94 -1.95 5.00
N ILE A 56 -24.98 -1.53 5.70
CA ILE A 56 -25.25 -0.11 5.96
C ILE A 56 -24.38 0.33 7.15
N PRO A 57 -23.49 1.33 6.98
CA PRO A 57 -22.76 1.88 8.10
C PRO A 57 -23.66 2.73 9.00
N ALA A 58 -23.40 2.71 10.30
CA ALA A 58 -23.96 3.66 11.24
C ALA A 58 -23.45 5.07 10.93
N ASP A 59 -24.30 6.09 11.13
CA ASP A 59 -23.96 7.50 10.93
C ASP A 59 -23.08 8.03 12.08
N VAL A 60 -21.84 7.55 12.13
CA VAL A 60 -20.80 7.85 13.12
C VAL A 60 -19.43 7.93 12.42
N GLN A 61 -18.39 8.38 13.14
CA GLN A 61 -17.01 8.34 12.64
C GLN A 61 -16.64 6.92 12.16
N GLY A 62 -15.92 6.86 11.03
CA GLY A 62 -15.55 5.61 10.38
C GLY A 62 -16.62 5.03 9.43
N ALA A 63 -17.77 5.67 9.27
CA ALA A 63 -18.81 5.20 8.33
C ALA A 63 -18.28 5.06 6.89
N THR A 64 -17.50 6.03 6.43
CA THR A 64 -16.95 6.07 5.07
C THR A 64 -15.80 5.08 4.86
N LEU A 65 -15.19 4.55 5.92
CA LEU A 65 -14.31 3.39 5.80
C LEU A 65 -15.11 2.18 5.25
N ILE A 66 -16.30 1.93 5.80
CA ILE A 66 -17.14 0.83 5.32
C ILE A 66 -17.63 1.13 3.90
N SER A 67 -18.22 2.31 3.65
CA SER A 67 -18.84 2.57 2.33
C SER A 67 -17.83 2.78 1.22
N GLU A 68 -16.80 3.61 1.44
CA GLU A 68 -15.87 4.05 0.39
C GLU A 68 -14.61 3.21 0.35
N THR A 69 -13.94 2.98 1.49
CA THR A 69 -12.67 2.26 1.50
C THR A 69 -12.84 0.81 1.06
N LEU A 70 -13.89 0.11 1.52
CA LEU A 70 -14.13 -1.27 1.07
C LEU A 70 -14.53 -1.34 -0.42
N SER A 71 -15.19 -0.31 -0.94
CA SER A 71 -15.53 -0.21 -2.37
C SER A 71 -14.29 0.03 -3.23
N GLN A 72 -13.40 0.92 -2.80
CA GLN A 72 -12.09 1.15 -3.43
C GLN A 72 -11.23 -0.11 -3.42
N TYR A 73 -11.11 -0.78 -2.28
CA TYR A 73 -10.39 -2.05 -2.18
C TYR A 73 -10.97 -3.11 -3.13
N SER A 74 -12.28 -3.24 -3.18
CA SER A 74 -12.95 -4.20 -4.08
C SER A 74 -12.63 -3.90 -5.56
N ALA A 75 -12.68 -2.62 -5.95
CA ALA A 75 -12.32 -2.17 -7.30
C ALA A 75 -10.84 -2.43 -7.62
N LEU A 76 -9.96 -2.20 -6.65
CA LEU A 76 -8.53 -2.44 -6.76
C LEU A 76 -8.23 -3.92 -6.99
N MET A 77 -8.92 -4.82 -6.30
CA MET A 77 -8.78 -6.25 -6.51
C MET A 77 -9.26 -6.67 -7.91
N VAL A 78 -10.34 -6.06 -8.43
CA VAL A 78 -10.79 -6.30 -9.82
C VAL A 78 -9.73 -5.84 -10.81
N MET A 79 -9.15 -4.65 -10.62
CA MET A 79 -8.04 -4.14 -11.43
C MET A 79 -6.85 -5.11 -11.40
N GLU A 80 -6.47 -5.62 -10.23
CA GLU A 80 -5.37 -6.59 -10.09
C GLU A 80 -5.64 -7.86 -10.92
N LYS A 81 -6.86 -8.41 -10.88
CA LYS A 81 -7.20 -9.62 -11.64
C LYS A 81 -7.28 -9.37 -13.14
N MET A 82 -7.63 -8.17 -13.58
CA MET A 82 -7.74 -7.82 -15.00
C MET A 82 -6.40 -7.48 -15.64
N SER A 83 -5.59 -6.69 -14.94
CA SER A 83 -4.40 -6.03 -15.51
C SER A 83 -3.08 -6.44 -14.84
N GLY A 84 -3.15 -7.14 -13.71
CA GLY A 84 -2.00 -7.64 -12.96
C GLY A 84 -1.40 -6.62 -11.99
N ALA A 85 -0.48 -7.12 -11.14
CA ALA A 85 0.11 -6.33 -10.06
C ALA A 85 0.92 -5.10 -10.52
N ALA A 86 1.42 -5.10 -11.75
CA ALA A 86 2.17 -3.94 -12.27
C ALA A 86 1.28 -2.71 -12.47
N GLU A 87 0.06 -2.91 -12.99
CA GLU A 87 -0.92 -1.84 -13.13
C GLU A 87 -1.36 -1.31 -11.77
N VAL A 88 -1.59 -2.21 -10.82
CA VAL A 88 -1.97 -1.85 -9.45
C VAL A 88 -0.89 -1.02 -8.76
N ARG A 89 0.40 -1.34 -8.95
CA ARG A 89 1.48 -0.51 -8.40
C ARG A 89 1.44 0.92 -8.96
N HIS A 90 1.23 1.07 -10.27
CA HIS A 90 1.09 2.39 -10.87
C HIS A 90 -0.14 3.15 -10.33
N PHE A 91 -1.24 2.44 -10.10
CA PHE A 91 -2.43 3.00 -9.46
C PHE A 91 -2.15 3.45 -8.01
N LEU A 92 -1.48 2.63 -7.21
CA LEU A 92 -1.16 2.95 -5.82
C LEU A 92 -0.20 4.15 -5.70
N GLU A 93 0.74 4.31 -6.63
CA GLU A 93 1.57 5.52 -6.71
C GLU A 93 0.69 6.78 -6.92
N PHE A 94 -0.27 6.70 -7.85
CA PHE A 94 -1.24 7.78 -8.06
C PHE A 94 -2.09 8.06 -6.81
N GLU A 95 -2.60 7.01 -6.14
CA GLU A 95 -3.37 7.16 -4.91
C GLU A 95 -2.53 7.76 -3.76
N LEU A 96 -1.25 7.41 -3.65
CA LEU A 96 -0.33 8.00 -2.67
C LEU A 96 -0.14 9.50 -2.90
N ASP A 97 0.09 9.92 -4.15
CA ASP A 97 0.20 11.33 -4.51
C ASP A 97 -1.09 12.10 -4.15
N GLN A 98 -2.26 11.52 -4.44
CA GLN A 98 -3.56 12.12 -4.14
C GLN A 98 -3.81 12.22 -2.63
N TYR A 99 -3.43 11.20 -1.86
CA TYR A 99 -3.48 11.23 -0.41
C TYR A 99 -2.59 12.34 0.16
N LEU A 100 -1.33 12.44 -0.28
CA LEU A 100 -0.38 13.43 0.20
C LEU A 100 -0.79 14.86 -0.19
N ASP A 101 -1.31 15.05 -1.40
CA ASP A 101 -1.87 16.34 -1.85
C ASP A 101 -3.08 16.75 -1.00
N GLY A 102 -4.02 15.83 -0.76
CA GLY A 102 -5.19 16.08 0.08
C GLY A 102 -4.81 16.41 1.52
N ARG A 103 -3.88 15.64 2.10
CA ARG A 103 -3.30 15.87 3.43
C ARG A 103 -2.68 17.26 3.54
N SER A 104 -1.95 17.72 2.53
CA SER A 104 -1.30 19.05 2.54
C SER A 104 -2.31 20.21 2.58
N ARG A 105 -3.57 19.96 2.19
CA ARG A 105 -4.65 20.95 2.14
C ARG A 105 -5.66 20.82 3.27
N GLU A 106 -5.52 19.82 4.16
CA GLU A 106 -6.41 19.66 5.31
C GLU A 106 -6.36 20.89 6.22
N GLN A 107 -7.52 21.38 6.63
CA GLN A 107 -7.67 22.65 7.37
C GLN A 107 -8.09 22.46 8.83
N VAL A 108 -8.67 21.30 9.16
CA VAL A 108 -9.24 21.03 10.48
C VAL A 108 -8.36 20.05 11.23
N ALA A 109 -8.45 18.78 10.86
CA ALA A 109 -7.66 17.71 11.42
C ALA A 109 -7.74 16.50 10.49
N GLU A 110 -6.61 15.90 10.19
CA GLU A 110 -6.60 14.58 9.59
C GLU A 110 -7.04 13.54 10.63
N MET A 111 -7.96 12.65 10.24
CA MET A 111 -8.41 11.55 11.09
C MET A 111 -7.64 10.25 10.79
N PRO A 112 -7.39 9.38 11.78
CA PRO A 112 -7.06 7.98 11.51
C PRO A 112 -8.14 7.33 10.64
N LEU A 113 -7.77 6.34 9.81
CA LEU A 113 -8.72 5.70 8.90
C LEU A 113 -9.93 5.11 9.67
N LEU A 114 -9.70 4.52 10.85
CA LEU A 114 -10.77 3.97 11.70
C LEU A 114 -11.87 4.98 12.06
N LEU A 115 -11.50 6.26 12.17
CA LEU A 115 -12.36 7.36 12.60
C LEU A 115 -12.66 8.33 11.45
N VAL A 116 -12.38 7.94 10.21
CA VAL A 116 -12.52 8.81 9.04
C VAL A 116 -13.94 9.36 8.92
N GLU A 117 -14.02 10.65 8.64
CA GLU A 117 -15.28 11.37 8.41
C GLU A 117 -15.45 11.62 6.90
N ASN A 118 -15.82 12.85 6.54
CA ASN A 118 -15.93 13.29 5.15
C ASN A 118 -14.58 13.81 4.62
N GLN A 119 -13.56 12.95 4.64
CA GLN A 119 -12.22 13.26 4.15
C GLN A 119 -11.88 12.36 2.96
N PRO A 120 -12.16 12.79 1.72
CA PRO A 120 -12.00 11.97 0.52
C PRO A 120 -10.59 11.40 0.34
N TYR A 121 -9.57 12.20 0.64
CA TYR A 121 -8.18 11.77 0.55
C TYR A 121 -7.84 10.62 1.52
N ILE A 122 -8.64 10.43 2.56
CA ILE A 122 -8.49 9.34 3.53
C ILE A 122 -9.33 8.14 3.10
N HIS A 123 -10.65 8.27 2.99
CA HIS A 123 -11.51 7.11 2.75
C HIS A 123 -11.39 6.55 1.32
N TYR A 124 -10.93 7.35 0.34
CA TYR A 124 -10.57 6.85 -0.97
C TYR A 124 -9.11 6.42 -1.03
N ASN A 125 -8.22 7.40 -0.97
CA ASN A 125 -6.83 7.18 -1.35
C ASN A 125 -6.02 6.44 -0.28
N ARG A 126 -5.99 6.98 0.95
CA ARG A 126 -5.32 6.32 2.08
C ARG A 126 -5.91 4.93 2.36
N GLY A 127 -7.23 4.81 2.25
CA GLY A 127 -7.97 3.56 2.43
C GLY A 127 -7.54 2.49 1.44
N ALA A 128 -7.42 2.82 0.16
CA ALA A 128 -6.94 1.90 -0.87
C ALA A 128 -5.51 1.41 -0.58
N LEU A 129 -4.60 2.32 -0.24
CA LEU A 129 -3.21 2.00 0.13
C LEU A 129 -3.16 1.02 1.31
N ILE A 130 -3.89 1.34 2.39
CA ILE A 130 -3.92 0.54 3.61
C ILE A 130 -4.47 -0.86 3.36
N MET A 131 -5.61 -0.96 2.68
CA MET A 131 -6.25 -2.26 2.45
C MET A 131 -5.41 -3.14 1.52
N TYR A 132 -4.75 -2.56 0.53
CA TYR A 132 -3.84 -3.28 -0.35
C TYR A 132 -2.58 -3.76 0.37
N ALA A 133 -1.94 -2.87 1.15
CA ALA A 133 -0.78 -3.23 1.97
C ALA A 133 -1.14 -4.34 2.97
N LEU A 134 -2.27 -4.23 3.67
CA LEU A 134 -2.73 -5.28 4.60
C LEU A 134 -2.93 -6.62 3.89
N LYS A 135 -3.51 -6.62 2.68
CA LYS A 135 -3.62 -7.82 1.82
C LYS A 135 -2.25 -8.39 1.44
N ASP A 136 -1.26 -7.55 1.19
CA ASP A 136 0.10 -7.99 0.88
C ASP A 136 0.80 -8.62 2.10
N TYR A 137 0.63 -8.06 3.30
CA TYR A 137 1.20 -8.63 4.54
C TYR A 137 0.52 -9.93 4.99
N VAL A 138 -0.81 -9.98 4.93
CA VAL A 138 -1.61 -11.01 5.59
C VAL A 138 -2.17 -12.04 4.60
N GLY A 139 -2.23 -11.68 3.32
CA GLY A 139 -2.73 -12.52 2.24
C GLY A 139 -4.19 -12.21 1.86
N GLU A 140 -4.47 -12.23 0.55
CA GLU A 140 -5.79 -11.94 -0.02
C GLU A 140 -6.90 -12.84 0.55
N GLU A 141 -6.62 -14.13 0.73
CA GLU A 141 -7.62 -15.07 1.27
C GLU A 141 -8.03 -14.72 2.70
N ALA A 142 -7.09 -14.25 3.52
CA ALA A 142 -7.34 -13.87 4.90
C ALA A 142 -8.22 -12.62 4.97
N ILE A 143 -7.89 -11.58 4.19
CA ILE A 143 -8.71 -10.36 4.09
C ILE A 143 -10.11 -10.69 3.56
N ASN A 144 -10.21 -11.51 2.52
CA ASN A 144 -11.51 -11.90 1.97
C ASN A 144 -12.35 -12.74 2.95
N ARG A 145 -11.72 -13.56 3.81
CA ARG A 145 -12.43 -14.26 4.90
C ARG A 145 -12.97 -13.28 5.93
N ALA A 146 -12.18 -12.31 6.39
CA ALA A 146 -12.64 -11.27 7.31
C ALA A 146 -13.83 -10.49 6.73
N LEU A 147 -13.71 -9.99 5.50
CA LEU A 147 -14.76 -9.22 4.84
C LEU A 147 -16.04 -10.04 4.61
N ARG A 148 -15.90 -11.33 4.25
CA ARG A 148 -17.05 -12.24 4.12
C ARG A 148 -17.77 -12.43 5.45
N ARG A 149 -17.03 -12.69 6.53
CA ARG A 149 -17.61 -12.88 7.87
C ARG A 149 -18.30 -11.61 8.36
N PHE A 150 -17.70 -10.44 8.13
CA PHE A 150 -18.31 -9.16 8.44
C PHE A 150 -19.61 -8.95 7.65
N LEU A 151 -19.60 -9.21 6.34
CA LEU A 151 -20.78 -9.15 5.48
C LEU A 151 -21.88 -10.10 5.96
N GLU A 152 -21.57 -11.38 6.18
CA GLU A 152 -22.54 -12.39 6.64
C GLU A 152 -23.17 -12.03 7.99
N ALA A 153 -22.42 -11.36 8.87
CA ALA A 153 -22.90 -10.94 10.17
C ALA A 153 -23.76 -9.68 10.15
N THR A 154 -23.58 -8.79 9.16
CA THR A 154 -24.14 -7.42 9.19
C THR A 154 -25.01 -7.05 7.98
N ALA A 155 -25.03 -7.86 6.93
CA ALA A 155 -25.83 -7.59 5.73
C ALA A 155 -27.33 -7.48 6.07
N PHE A 156 -27.97 -6.44 5.52
CA PHE A 156 -29.41 -6.15 5.67
C PHE A 156 -29.89 -5.98 7.11
N GLN A 157 -28.97 -5.77 8.06
CA GLN A 157 -29.35 -5.54 9.44
C GLN A 157 -30.05 -4.17 9.59
N GLY A 158 -31.04 -4.11 10.48
CA GLY A 158 -31.55 -2.83 10.99
C GLY A 158 -30.65 -2.25 12.09
N PRO A 159 -31.05 -1.14 12.72
CA PRO A 159 -30.33 -0.57 13.85
C PRO A 159 -30.15 -1.59 15.01
N PRO A 160 -28.96 -1.64 15.66
CA PRO A 160 -27.79 -0.83 15.39
C PRO A 160 -27.06 -1.25 14.10
N TYR A 161 -26.75 -0.26 13.26
CA TYR A 161 -26.02 -0.47 12.00
C TYR A 161 -24.52 -0.73 12.24
N ALA A 162 -23.82 -1.18 11.20
CA ALA A 162 -22.43 -1.62 11.31
C ALA A 162 -21.50 -0.43 11.54
N ASN A 163 -20.40 -0.62 12.27
CA ASN A 163 -19.41 0.45 12.45
C ASN A 163 -17.99 -0.05 12.20
N SER A 164 -17.06 0.90 12.06
CA SER A 164 -15.67 0.61 11.71
C SER A 164 -14.94 -0.22 12.77
N LEU A 165 -15.33 -0.12 14.05
CA LEU A 165 -14.77 -0.96 15.12
C LEU A 165 -15.11 -2.43 14.91
N GLN A 166 -16.37 -2.74 14.59
CA GLN A 166 -16.80 -4.11 14.30
C GLN A 166 -16.04 -4.69 13.11
N LEU A 167 -15.88 -3.92 12.02
CA LEU A 167 -15.07 -4.35 10.89
C LEU A 167 -13.61 -4.60 11.28
N LEU A 168 -13.03 -3.71 12.11
CA LEU A 168 -11.65 -3.85 12.55
C LEU A 168 -11.45 -5.12 13.38
N ASP A 169 -12.43 -5.53 14.19
CA ASP A 169 -12.36 -6.79 14.93
C ASP A 169 -12.24 -7.99 13.99
N TYR A 170 -13.02 -8.06 12.90
CA TYR A 170 -12.91 -9.12 11.90
C TYR A 170 -11.55 -9.13 11.19
N LEU A 171 -11.02 -7.96 10.84
CA LEU A 171 -9.69 -7.86 10.25
C LEU A 171 -8.62 -8.34 11.24
N ARG A 172 -8.70 -7.88 12.49
CA ARG A 172 -7.75 -8.19 13.57
C ARG A 172 -7.63 -9.69 13.81
N GLU A 173 -8.73 -10.43 13.71
CA GLU A 173 -8.74 -11.89 13.88
C GLU A 173 -7.94 -12.64 12.80
N GLU A 174 -7.81 -12.08 11.60
CA GLU A 174 -7.06 -12.69 10.50
C GLU A 174 -5.59 -12.23 10.46
N VAL A 175 -5.22 -11.17 11.21
CA VAL A 175 -3.83 -10.69 11.28
C VAL A 175 -3.01 -11.54 12.26
N PRO A 176 -1.86 -12.11 11.87
CA PRO A 176 -0.97 -12.84 12.77
C PRO A 176 -0.51 -12.01 13.96
N ALA A 177 -0.23 -12.66 15.10
CA ALA A 177 0.13 -11.99 16.35
C ALA A 177 1.35 -11.06 16.21
N GLU A 178 2.35 -11.48 15.45
CA GLU A 178 3.57 -10.72 15.15
C GLU A 178 3.34 -9.50 14.24
N MET A 179 2.18 -9.42 13.59
CA MET A 179 1.78 -8.35 12.66
C MET A 179 0.61 -7.51 13.18
N GLN A 180 0.14 -7.72 14.41
CA GLN A 180 -0.96 -6.96 15.00
C GLN A 180 -0.69 -5.44 15.06
N TYR A 181 0.58 -5.03 15.09
CA TYR A 181 0.97 -3.62 15.00
C TYR A 181 0.45 -2.93 13.72
N LEU A 182 0.27 -3.68 12.63
CA LEU A 182 -0.29 -3.16 11.37
C LEU A 182 -1.69 -2.58 11.57
N ILE A 183 -2.50 -3.19 12.43
CA ILE A 183 -3.86 -2.69 12.73
C ILE A 183 -3.78 -1.29 13.36
N GLU A 184 -2.90 -1.12 14.34
CA GLU A 184 -2.71 0.18 15.00
C GLU A 184 -2.18 1.24 14.03
N ASP A 185 -1.15 0.89 13.24
CA ASP A 185 -0.48 1.85 12.36
C ASP A 185 -1.31 2.23 11.15
N MET A 186 -2.04 1.27 10.58
CA MET A 186 -2.85 1.49 9.39
C MET A 186 -4.20 2.12 9.73
N PHE A 187 -4.91 1.63 10.76
CA PHE A 187 -6.29 2.03 11.02
C PHE A 187 -6.42 3.02 12.16
N GLU A 188 -5.76 2.76 13.29
CA GLU A 188 -6.01 3.48 14.55
C GLU A 188 -5.23 4.78 14.66
N THR A 189 -4.17 4.95 13.87
CA THR A 189 -3.26 6.10 13.93
C THR A 189 -2.98 6.69 12.56
N ILE A 190 -2.24 7.80 12.53
CA ILE A 190 -1.76 8.44 11.30
C ILE A 190 -0.26 8.17 11.21
N THR A 191 0.08 7.02 10.63
CA THR A 191 1.47 6.56 10.51
C THR A 191 2.02 6.85 9.12
N LEU A 192 3.21 7.42 9.09
CA LEU A 192 3.99 7.71 7.89
C LEU A 192 5.36 7.05 7.99
N PHE A 193 5.97 6.81 6.84
CA PHE A 193 7.31 6.27 6.73
C PHE A 193 8.22 7.24 5.96
N ASP A 194 9.52 7.07 6.17
CA ASP A 194 10.59 7.76 5.45
C ASP A 194 11.72 6.73 5.26
N GLY A 195 11.60 6.01 4.16
CA GLY A 195 12.55 5.07 3.62
C GLY A 195 13.46 5.77 2.62
N ARG A 196 14.75 5.47 2.67
CA ARG A 196 15.71 6.05 1.72
C ARG A 196 16.90 5.15 1.50
N VAL A 197 17.23 4.92 0.24
CA VAL A 197 18.51 4.28 -0.12
C VAL A 197 19.60 5.36 -0.21
N THR A 198 20.68 5.16 0.54
CA THR A 198 21.83 6.08 0.56
C THR A 198 23.01 5.53 -0.23
N GLU A 199 23.12 4.20 -0.34
CA GLU A 199 24.15 3.54 -1.14
C GLU A 199 23.64 2.19 -1.64
N ALA A 200 23.83 1.91 -2.92
CA ALA A 200 23.60 0.59 -3.51
C ALA A 200 24.79 0.21 -4.39
N ARG A 201 25.49 -0.86 -4.03
CA ARG A 201 26.63 -1.36 -4.79
C ARG A 201 26.58 -2.86 -4.99
N TYR A 202 27.25 -3.35 -6.02
CA TYR A 202 27.43 -4.78 -6.22
C TYR A 202 28.88 -5.16 -6.46
N ARG A 203 29.22 -6.41 -6.18
CA ARG A 203 30.46 -7.06 -6.60
C ARG A 203 30.12 -8.37 -7.28
N ARG A 204 30.68 -8.61 -8.46
CA ARG A 204 30.63 -9.92 -9.10
C ARG A 204 31.53 -10.91 -8.37
N LEU A 205 31.03 -12.10 -8.09
CA LEU A 205 31.76 -13.18 -7.44
C LEU A 205 32.32 -14.16 -8.48
N ASP A 206 33.31 -14.96 -8.06
CA ASP A 206 34.02 -15.92 -8.93
C ASP A 206 33.10 -17.00 -9.51
N ASP A 207 32.01 -17.33 -8.80
CA ASP A 207 30.98 -18.28 -9.22
C ASP A 207 29.97 -17.70 -10.23
N GLY A 208 30.11 -16.41 -10.57
CA GLY A 208 29.23 -15.70 -11.50
C GLY A 208 28.01 -15.05 -10.86
N THR A 209 27.78 -15.22 -9.54
CA THR A 209 26.73 -14.50 -8.81
C THR A 209 27.17 -13.08 -8.46
N TYR A 210 26.23 -12.26 -7.97
CA TYR A 210 26.48 -10.88 -7.59
C TYR A 210 26.13 -10.68 -6.12
N ARG A 211 27.07 -10.13 -5.34
CA ARG A 211 26.79 -9.65 -3.99
C ARG A 211 26.40 -8.19 -4.04
N VAL A 212 25.17 -7.88 -3.68
CA VAL A 212 24.64 -6.51 -3.58
C VAL A 212 24.70 -6.07 -2.13
N THR A 213 25.32 -4.93 -1.86
CA THR A 213 25.29 -4.24 -0.58
C THR A 213 24.40 -3.01 -0.71
N LEU A 214 23.38 -2.92 0.14
CA LEU A 214 22.53 -1.74 0.25
C LEU A 214 22.68 -1.11 1.63
N ARG A 215 22.77 0.21 1.66
CA ARG A 215 22.64 1.04 2.87
C ARG A 215 21.52 2.04 2.68
N GLY A 216 20.84 2.36 3.77
CA GLY A 216 19.75 3.30 3.76
C GLY A 216 19.28 3.67 5.15
N THR A 217 18.17 4.39 5.17
CA THR A 217 17.43 4.68 6.39
C THR A 217 15.98 4.23 6.23
N ALA A 218 15.34 3.85 7.33
CA ALA A 218 13.91 3.60 7.41
C ALA A 218 13.40 4.17 8.73
N ARG A 219 12.60 5.23 8.66
CA ARG A 219 12.00 5.89 9.83
C ARG A 219 10.50 5.74 9.81
N LYS A 220 9.92 5.84 11.00
CA LYS A 220 8.48 5.77 11.22
C LYS A 220 8.05 6.99 12.02
N LEU A 221 7.00 7.66 11.56
CA LEU A 221 6.49 8.86 12.17
C LEU A 221 5.00 8.70 12.48
N ARG A 222 4.56 9.34 13.56
CA ARG A 222 3.13 9.51 13.86
C ARG A 222 2.75 10.97 13.81
N ALA A 223 1.64 11.26 13.12
CA ALA A 223 1.03 12.56 13.12
C ALA A 223 -0.14 12.64 14.13
N ASP A 224 -0.34 13.80 14.73
CA ASP A 224 -1.40 14.07 15.72
C ASP A 224 -2.71 14.60 15.13
N GLY A 225 -2.86 14.53 13.81
CA GLY A 225 -4.00 15.08 13.06
C GLY A 225 -3.90 16.57 12.76
N GLN A 226 -3.13 17.34 13.54
CA GLN A 226 -2.82 18.76 13.27
C GLN A 226 -1.59 18.95 12.38
N GLY A 227 -1.00 17.83 11.92
CA GLY A 227 0.18 17.80 11.07
C GLY A 227 1.49 17.79 11.84
N MET A 228 1.48 17.77 13.18
CA MET A 228 2.72 17.59 13.95
C MET A 228 3.13 16.13 13.89
N GLU A 229 4.29 15.87 13.31
CA GLU A 229 4.87 14.53 13.17
C GLU A 229 5.93 14.28 14.23
N THR A 230 5.87 13.12 14.87
CA THR A 230 6.85 12.66 15.86
C THR A 230 7.43 11.32 15.41
N GLU A 231 8.75 11.23 15.31
CA GLU A 231 9.44 9.96 15.04
C GLU A 231 9.20 8.98 16.19
N ILE A 232 8.81 7.75 15.86
CA ILE A 232 8.64 6.64 16.79
C ILE A 232 9.58 5.49 16.42
N PRO A 233 9.93 4.60 17.36
CA PRO A 233 10.79 3.46 17.06
C PRO A 233 10.20 2.59 15.94
N ILE A 234 11.01 2.36 14.91
CA ILE A 234 10.67 1.41 13.85
C ILE A 234 10.81 -0.01 14.36
N ALA A 235 9.82 -0.84 14.06
CA ALA A 235 9.81 -2.27 14.31
C ALA A 235 8.80 -2.84 13.32
N ASP A 236 9.20 -2.90 12.06
CA ASP A 236 8.28 -3.09 10.94
C ASP A 236 8.86 -4.11 9.97
N TRP A 237 8.01 -4.97 9.44
CA TRP A 237 8.35 -5.80 8.29
C TRP A 237 8.29 -4.92 7.05
N ILE A 238 9.40 -4.76 6.34
CA ILE A 238 9.49 -3.87 5.16
C ILE A 238 10.13 -4.66 4.03
N ASP A 239 9.57 -4.56 2.83
CA ASP A 239 10.16 -5.17 1.65
C ASP A 239 11.55 -4.58 1.38
N VAL A 240 12.51 -5.44 1.10
CA VAL A 240 13.78 -5.06 0.51
C VAL A 240 13.97 -5.83 -0.78
N GLY A 241 14.42 -5.14 -1.82
CA GLY A 241 14.43 -5.71 -3.16
C GLY A 241 15.68 -5.38 -3.96
N VAL A 242 16.02 -6.29 -4.87
CA VAL A 242 17.04 -6.14 -5.91
C VAL A 242 16.41 -6.50 -7.24
N PHE A 243 16.61 -5.65 -8.24
CA PHE A 243 15.98 -5.74 -9.56
C PHE A 243 17.05 -5.71 -10.65
N GLY A 244 16.89 -6.54 -11.66
CA GLY A 244 17.70 -6.57 -12.87
C GLY A 244 16.91 -6.06 -14.08
N GLU A 245 17.45 -6.27 -15.28
CA GLU A 245 16.80 -5.87 -16.53
C GLU A 245 15.48 -6.61 -16.79
N GLU A 246 15.45 -7.91 -16.50
CA GLU A 246 14.29 -8.77 -16.77
C GLU A 246 13.28 -8.84 -15.61
N GLY A 247 13.52 -8.12 -14.51
CA GLY A 247 12.60 -8.04 -13.37
C GLY A 247 13.26 -8.25 -12.01
N VAL A 248 12.51 -8.87 -11.09
CA VAL A 248 12.92 -9.05 -9.69
C VAL A 248 13.99 -10.13 -9.58
N LEU A 249 15.14 -9.79 -8.99
CA LEU A 249 16.19 -10.75 -8.64
C LEU A 249 16.08 -11.22 -7.18
N PHE A 250 15.60 -10.33 -6.31
CA PHE A 250 15.33 -10.60 -4.90
C PHE A 250 14.23 -9.66 -4.41
N LEU A 251 13.30 -10.18 -3.61
CA LEU A 251 12.30 -9.38 -2.90
C LEU A 251 11.82 -10.17 -1.69
N GLU A 252 12.13 -9.69 -0.49
CA GLU A 252 11.68 -10.29 0.76
C GLU A 252 11.39 -9.21 1.80
N LYS A 253 10.42 -9.48 2.68
CA LYS A 253 10.15 -8.63 3.85
C LYS A 253 11.18 -8.92 4.94
N LEU A 254 11.89 -7.88 5.38
CA LEU A 254 12.78 -7.94 6.54
C LEU A 254 12.21 -7.16 7.72
N ARG A 255 12.45 -7.68 8.93
CA ARG A 255 12.10 -6.98 10.17
C ARG A 255 13.14 -5.90 10.47
N ILE A 256 12.80 -4.64 10.20
CA ILE A 256 13.65 -3.48 10.46
C ILE A 256 13.32 -2.92 11.85
N THR A 257 14.32 -2.87 12.72
CA THR A 257 14.16 -2.45 14.14
C THR A 257 15.02 -1.25 14.52
N LYS A 258 15.76 -0.68 13.56
CA LYS A 258 16.62 0.48 13.72
C LYS A 258 16.51 1.39 12.49
N PRO A 259 16.68 2.71 12.65
CA PRO A 259 16.62 3.63 11.52
C PRO A 259 17.66 3.35 10.45
N ASP A 260 18.89 3.05 10.84
CA ASP A 260 19.95 2.70 9.88
C ASP A 260 19.78 1.26 9.39
N VAL A 261 19.72 1.11 8.07
CA VAL A 261 19.52 -0.17 7.40
C VAL A 261 20.77 -0.51 6.61
N CYS A 262 21.26 -1.75 6.76
CA CYS A 262 22.29 -2.30 5.90
C CYS A 262 22.05 -3.78 5.67
N PHE A 263 22.01 -4.20 4.40
CA PHE A 263 21.90 -5.60 4.04
C PHE A 263 22.79 -5.94 2.85
N GLU A 264 23.24 -7.20 2.84
CA GLU A 264 23.92 -7.83 1.73
C GLU A 264 23.05 -8.95 1.18
N VAL A 265 22.88 -9.00 -0.14
CA VAL A 265 22.05 -10.00 -0.85
C VAL A 265 22.88 -10.65 -1.94
N LEU A 266 22.76 -11.97 -2.08
CA LEU A 266 23.28 -12.71 -3.23
C LEU A 266 22.19 -12.86 -4.29
N VAL A 267 22.49 -12.44 -5.53
CA VAL A 267 21.59 -12.57 -6.67
C VAL A 267 22.26 -13.25 -7.86
N ASP A 268 21.46 -13.98 -8.63
CA ASP A 268 21.90 -14.81 -9.75
C ASP A 268 22.00 -14.04 -11.09
N GLY A 269 21.56 -12.77 -11.12
CA GLY A 269 21.55 -11.91 -12.30
C GLY A 269 22.17 -10.54 -12.04
N LEU A 270 22.49 -9.80 -13.10
CA LEU A 270 23.10 -8.47 -13.00
C LEU A 270 22.13 -7.48 -12.30
N PRO A 271 22.48 -6.95 -11.11
CA PRO A 271 21.62 -6.02 -10.40
C PRO A 271 21.68 -4.62 -11.03
N MET A 272 20.51 -4.03 -11.26
CA MET A 272 20.34 -2.70 -11.84
C MET A 272 19.81 -1.69 -10.83
N GLU A 273 18.86 -2.10 -9.99
CA GLU A 273 18.30 -1.25 -8.94
C GLU A 273 18.13 -2.06 -7.64
N ALA A 274 18.19 -1.37 -6.51
CA ALA A 274 17.88 -1.95 -5.21
C ALA A 274 17.11 -0.95 -4.36
N GLY A 275 16.29 -1.44 -3.41
CA GLY A 275 15.39 -0.59 -2.65
C GLY A 275 14.95 -1.11 -1.30
N ILE A 276 14.44 -0.18 -0.49
CA ILE A 276 13.71 -0.38 0.77
C ILE A 276 12.29 0.10 0.50
N ASP A 277 11.30 -0.74 0.77
CA ASP A 277 9.92 -0.58 0.27
C ASP A 277 9.84 -0.24 -1.24
N PRO A 278 10.46 -1.06 -2.11
CA PRO A 278 10.61 -0.71 -3.52
C PRO A 278 9.30 -0.67 -4.31
N TYR A 279 8.18 -1.11 -3.72
CA TYR A 279 6.85 -1.04 -4.34
C TYR A 279 5.92 -0.04 -3.63
N ASN A 280 6.45 0.78 -2.72
CA ASN A 280 5.72 1.83 -2.02
C ASN A 280 4.45 1.31 -1.32
N MET A 281 4.56 0.17 -0.64
CA MET A 281 3.46 -0.42 0.13
C MET A 281 3.20 0.38 1.42
N LEU A 282 4.21 1.09 1.92
CA LEU A 282 4.10 1.96 3.06
C LEU A 282 3.83 3.39 2.60
N ILE A 283 3.13 4.14 3.45
CA ILE A 283 2.81 5.54 3.19
C ILE A 283 4.05 6.38 3.43
N ASP A 284 4.87 6.50 2.39
CA ASP A 284 6.10 7.31 2.35
C ASP A 284 5.84 8.65 1.66
N ARG A 285 6.39 9.74 2.21
CA ARG A 285 6.24 11.08 1.62
C ARG A 285 7.18 11.34 0.44
N VAL A 286 8.27 10.59 0.34
CA VAL A 286 9.33 10.75 -0.67
C VAL A 286 9.64 9.39 -1.29
N ALA A 287 8.59 8.63 -1.64
CA ALA A 287 8.67 7.29 -2.25
C ALA A 287 9.67 7.13 -3.43
N ASN A 288 10.07 8.21 -4.10
CA ASN A 288 11.05 8.18 -5.18
C ASN A 288 12.50 7.89 -4.74
N ASP A 289 12.86 8.03 -3.46
CA ASP A 289 14.21 7.69 -2.96
C ASP A 289 14.28 6.35 -2.19
N ASN A 290 13.18 5.60 -2.20
CA ASN A 290 13.12 4.19 -1.79
C ASN A 290 13.94 3.26 -2.68
N ARG A 291 14.32 3.70 -3.88
CA ARG A 291 15.10 2.91 -4.86
C ARG A 291 16.30 3.69 -5.36
N MET A 292 17.38 2.98 -5.66
CA MET A 292 18.59 3.54 -6.25
C MET A 292 19.21 2.56 -7.25
N SER A 293 19.79 3.10 -8.32
CA SER A 293 20.59 2.31 -9.26
C SER A 293 21.84 1.73 -8.58
N VAL A 294 22.10 0.45 -8.81
CA VAL A 294 23.24 -0.24 -8.20
C VAL A 294 24.49 -0.03 -9.05
N SER A 295 25.61 0.33 -8.40
CA SER A 295 26.90 0.54 -9.07
C SER A 295 27.91 -0.55 -8.72
N GLU A 296 28.76 -0.95 -9.67
CA GLU A 296 29.83 -1.90 -9.38
C GLU A 296 30.83 -1.30 -8.38
N MET A 297 31.21 -2.08 -7.37
CA MET A 297 32.28 -1.68 -6.45
C MET A 297 33.61 -1.68 -7.21
N PRO A 298 34.42 -0.61 -7.11
CA PRO A 298 35.73 -0.62 -7.72
C PRO A 298 36.59 -1.73 -7.13
N ASP A 299 37.38 -2.40 -7.98
CA ASP A 299 38.42 -3.33 -7.59
C ASP A 299 39.53 -2.60 -6.81
N SER A 300 39.27 -2.29 -5.54
CA SER A 300 40.33 -1.88 -4.63
C SER A 300 41.12 -3.14 -4.26
N GLY A 301 42.33 -3.27 -4.80
CA GLY A 301 43.27 -4.37 -4.55
C GLY A 301 43.79 -4.50 -3.11
N GLU A 302 42.96 -4.21 -2.11
CA GLU A 302 43.27 -4.40 -0.70
C GLU A 302 42.32 -5.40 -0.06
N ALA A 303 42.92 -6.49 0.43
CA ALA A 303 42.29 -7.56 1.16
C ALA A 303 41.50 -7.04 2.38
N GLN A 304 40.19 -7.16 2.36
CA GLN A 304 39.41 -7.23 3.59
C GLN A 304 39.37 -8.69 4.06
N ARG A 305 40.37 -9.06 4.85
CA ARG A 305 40.25 -10.17 5.81
C ARG A 305 39.21 -9.80 6.87
N SER A 306 38.44 -10.82 7.25
CA SER A 306 37.46 -10.87 8.34
C SER A 306 36.23 -9.96 8.22
N ARG A 307 35.22 -10.47 7.52
CA ARG A 307 33.84 -10.47 8.03
C ARG A 307 33.35 -11.90 7.94
N SER A 308 32.61 -12.34 8.95
CA SER A 308 32.01 -13.68 9.02
C SER A 308 31.40 -14.05 7.68
N GLU A 309 31.77 -15.21 7.14
CA GLU A 309 31.09 -15.76 5.98
C GLU A 309 29.59 -15.74 6.28
N PRO A 310 28.76 -15.08 5.44
CA PRO A 310 27.33 -15.22 5.58
C PRO A 310 27.02 -16.72 5.47
N ASP A 311 26.14 -17.20 6.35
CA ASP A 311 25.64 -18.56 6.29
C ASP A 311 25.20 -18.83 4.84
N LEU A 312 25.89 -19.72 4.13
CA LEU A 312 25.68 -19.99 2.70
C LEU A 312 24.25 -20.42 2.37
N ASN A 313 23.45 -20.75 3.41
CA ASN A 313 22.03 -21.06 3.31
C ASN A 313 21.10 -19.82 3.39
N ARG A 314 21.60 -18.63 3.71
CA ARG A 314 20.83 -17.37 3.72
C ARG A 314 21.25 -16.47 2.57
N ARG A 315 20.30 -16.21 1.67
CA ARG A 315 20.46 -15.26 0.53
C ARG A 315 20.63 -13.80 0.98
N ILE A 316 20.39 -13.50 2.26
CA ILE A 316 20.48 -12.15 2.83
C ILE A 316 21.11 -12.15 4.22
N SER A 317 21.96 -11.15 4.49
CA SER A 317 22.59 -10.93 5.80
C SER A 317 22.68 -9.44 6.11
N PRO A 318 22.59 -9.02 7.39
CA PRO A 318 22.96 -7.67 7.77
C PRO A 318 24.45 -7.45 7.48
N CYS A 319 24.81 -6.22 7.14
CA CYS A 319 26.19 -5.78 7.26
C CYS A 319 26.55 -5.55 8.75
#